data_AF-A0A1I6V7E6-F1
#
_entry.id   AF-A0A1I6V7E6-F1
#
_cell.length_a   1.000
_cell.length_b   1.000
_cell.length_c   1.000
_cell.angle_alpha   90.00
_cell.angle_beta   90.00
_cell.angle_gamma   90.00
#
_symmetry.space_group_name_H-M   'P 1'
#
loop_
_entity.id
_entity.type
_entity.pdbx_description
1 polymer ?
#
loop_
_entity_poly.entity_id
_entity_poly.type
_entity_poly.pdbx_seq_one_letter_code
_entity_poly.pdbx_strand_id
1 'polypeptide(L)'
;MFYRNIYQRLKEWASNPHRKPLILRGARQVGKTTVVEEFSREFDNYIHLNLERPGDARLFTESDTVSEIMQVVSFRQNISIEKGRILLFIDEIQTEPKAVALLR
;
A
#
# COMPACT_ATOMS: atom_id res chain seq x y z
N MET A 1 -1.36 -5.24 -23.83
CA MET A 1 -2.72 -5.62 -23.36
C MET A 1 -2.77 -5.89 -21.85
N PHE A 2 -1.79 -6.60 -21.27
CA PHE A 2 -1.68 -6.88 -19.82
C PHE A 2 -1.74 -5.65 -18.90
N TYR A 3 -1.00 -4.58 -19.24
CA TYR A 3 -0.97 -3.34 -18.45
C TYR A 3 -2.36 -2.70 -18.32
N ARG A 4 -3.14 -2.69 -19.42
CA ARG A 4 -4.52 -2.16 -19.40
C ARG A 4 -5.45 -3.02 -18.54
N ASN A 5 -5.24 -4.33 -18.47
CA ASN A 5 -6.11 -5.21 -17.70
C ASN A 5 -5.87 -5.06 -16.18
N ILE A 6 -4.61 -5.05 -15.73
CA ILE A 6 -4.31 -4.90 -14.30
C ILE A 6 -4.72 -3.52 -13.79
N TYR A 7 -4.52 -2.47 -14.59
CA TYR A 7 -4.89 -1.11 -14.21
C TYR A 7 -6.41 -0.95 -14.05
N GLN A 8 -7.22 -1.56 -14.93
CA GLN A 8 -8.68 -1.57 -14.76
C GLN A 8 -9.12 -2.31 -13.49
N ARG A 9 -8.48 -3.44 -13.16
CA ARG A 9 -8.76 -4.15 -11.91
C ARG A 9 -8.42 -3.34 -10.67
N LEU A 10 -7.34 -2.55 -10.72
CA LEU A 10 -7.00 -1.60 -9.65
C LEU A 10 -8.07 -0.51 -9.49
N LYS A 11 -8.59 0.02 -10.61
CA LYS A 11 -9.69 0.99 -10.61
C LYS A 11 -10.97 0.43 -10.01
N GLU A 12 -11.39 -0.74 -10.49
CA GLU A 12 -12.56 -1.44 -9.97
C GLU A 12 -12.43 -1.68 -8.47
N TRP A 13 -11.27 -2.16 -8.02
CA TRP A 13 -10.97 -2.33 -6.59
C TRP A 13 -11.10 -1.01 -5.81
N ALA A 14 -10.49 0.08 -6.28
CA ALA A 14 -10.51 1.36 -5.57
C ALA A 14 -11.90 2.01 -5.54
N SER A 15 -12.73 1.77 -6.55
CA SER A 15 -14.12 2.26 -6.59
C SER A 15 -15.06 1.51 -5.64
N ASN A 16 -14.68 0.33 -5.14
CA ASN A 16 -15.55 -0.46 -4.30
C ASN A 16 -15.53 0.05 -2.83
N PRO A 17 -16.69 0.43 -2.25
CA PRO A 17 -16.77 0.92 -0.87
C PRO A 17 -16.49 -0.18 0.17
N HIS A 18 -16.68 -1.45 -0.18
CA HIS A 18 -16.41 -2.63 0.66
C HIS A 18 -15.15 -3.38 0.23
N ARG A 19 -14.21 -2.68 -0.41
CA ARG A 19 -12.95 -3.28 -0.88
C ARG A 19 -12.16 -3.87 0.29
N LYS A 20 -11.70 -5.10 0.11
CA LYS A 20 -10.69 -5.73 0.97
C LYS A 20 -9.28 -5.32 0.53
N PRO A 21 -8.24 -5.49 1.37
CA PRO A 21 -6.86 -5.35 0.93
C PRO A 21 -6.59 -6.16 -0.34
N LEU A 22 -5.93 -5.56 -1.33
CA LEU A 22 -5.60 -6.20 -2.59
C LEU A 22 -4.16 -6.70 -2.58
N ILE A 23 -3.95 -7.98 -2.93
CA ILE A 23 -2.62 -8.56 -3.04
C ILE A 23 -2.22 -8.61 -4.52
N LEU A 24 -1.19 -7.85 -4.90
CA LEU A 24 -0.58 -7.95 -6.23
C LEU A 24 0.54 -9.00 -6.20
N ARG A 25 0.33 -10.14 -6.88
CA ARG A 25 1.33 -11.20 -7.02
C ARG A 25 1.93 -11.23 -8.43
N GLY A 26 3.20 -11.61 -8.53
CA GLY A 26 3.91 -11.80 -9.80
C GLY A 26 5.41 -11.99 -9.56
N ALA A 27 6.15 -12.43 -10.57
CA ALA A 27 7.60 -12.62 -10.47
C ALA A 27 8.33 -11.30 -10.10
N ARG A 28 9.55 -11.41 -9.57
CA ARG A 28 10.40 -10.22 -9.33
C ARG A 28 10.68 -9.51 -10.67
N GLN A 29 10.79 -8.17 -10.63
CA GLN A 29 11.13 -7.33 -11.79
C GLN A 29 10.13 -7.30 -12.95
N VAL A 30 8.85 -7.62 -12.72
CA VAL A 30 7.80 -7.58 -13.76
C VAL A 30 7.03 -6.24 -13.84
N GLY A 31 7.47 -5.20 -13.12
CA GLY A 31 6.84 -3.87 -13.14
C GLY A 31 5.63 -3.69 -12.22
N LYS A 32 5.52 -4.47 -11.13
CA LYS A 32 4.44 -4.34 -10.14
C LYS A 32 4.46 -2.98 -9.44
N THR A 33 5.61 -2.57 -8.93
CA THR A 33 5.78 -1.26 -8.28
C THR A 33 5.46 -0.13 -9.25
N THR A 34 5.94 -0.23 -10.50
CA THR A 34 5.68 0.77 -11.55
C THR A 34 4.19 0.95 -11.85
N VAL A 35 3.39 -0.12 -11.89
CA VAL A 35 1.94 0.05 -12.15
C VAL A 35 1.21 0.65 -10.95
N VAL A 36 1.65 0.36 -9.73
CA VAL A 36 1.08 0.97 -8.52
C VAL A 36 1.45 2.44 -8.41
N GLU A 37 2.69 2.82 -8.74
CA GLU A 37 3.14 4.21 -8.81
C GLU A 37 2.38 5.03 -9.86
N GLU A 38 2.07 4.45 -11.03
CA GLU A 38 1.23 5.15 -12.01
C GLU A 38 -0.22 5.27 -11.51
N PHE A 39 -0.74 4.22 -10.88
CA PHE A 39 -2.09 4.21 -10.32
C PHE A 39 -2.24 5.16 -9.12
N SER A 40 -1.18 5.38 -8.35
CA SER A 40 -1.19 6.24 -7.18
C SER A 40 -1.48 7.71 -7.51
N ARG A 41 -1.25 8.13 -8.76
CA ARG A 41 -1.58 9.47 -9.26
C ARG A 41 -3.08 9.78 -9.22
N GLU A 42 -3.94 8.78 -9.09
CA GLU A 42 -5.39 8.98 -8.93
C GLU A 42 -5.79 9.28 -7.47
N PHE A 43 -4.85 9.24 -6.54
CA PHE A 43 -5.07 9.45 -5.11
C PHE A 43 -4.45 10.77 -4.69
N ASP A 44 -5.07 11.42 -3.70
CA ASP A 44 -4.57 12.69 -3.17
C ASP A 44 -3.26 12.48 -2.41
N ASN A 45 -3.11 11.32 -1.77
CA ASN A 45 -1.90 10.95 -1.05
C ASN A 45 -1.50 9.51 -1.40
N TYR A 46 -0.19 9.29 -1.52
CA TYR A 46 0.40 7.99 -1.76
C TYR A 46 1.44 7.69 -0.69
N ILE A 47 1.23 6.57 0.01
CA ILE A 47 2.14 6.06 1.02
C ILE A 47 2.74 4.77 0.50
N HIS A 48 4.05 4.78 0.26
CA HIS A 48 4.81 3.59 -0.12
C HIS A 48 5.68 3.14 1.05
N LEU A 49 5.45 1.92 1.53
CA LEU A 49 6.25 1.26 2.57
C LEU A 49 6.90 0.02 1.95
N ASN A 50 8.21 -0.11 2.04
CA ASN A 50 8.93 -1.29 1.56
C ASN A 50 9.55 -2.02 2.76
N LEU A 51 9.08 -3.24 3.05
CA LEU A 51 9.46 -3.94 4.27
C LEU A 51 10.88 -4.53 4.25
N GLU A 52 11.61 -4.44 3.13
CA GLU A 52 13.06 -4.68 3.13
C GLU A 52 13.83 -3.51 3.78
N ARG A 53 13.20 -2.33 3.91
CA ARG A 53 13.79 -1.18 4.61
C ARG A 53 13.53 -1.30 6.12
N PRO A 54 14.58 -1.29 6.96
CA PRO A 54 14.41 -1.44 8.41
C PRO A 54 13.48 -0.40 9.04
N GLY A 55 13.47 0.84 8.53
CA GLY A 55 12.62 1.91 9.06
C GLY A 55 11.13 1.71 8.80
N ASP A 56 10.78 1.04 7.70
CA ASP A 56 9.39 0.75 7.32
C ASP A 56 8.93 -0.54 8.00
N ALA A 57 9.79 -1.58 8.03
CA ALA A 57 9.53 -2.83 8.76
C ALA A 57 9.23 -2.58 10.25
N ARG A 58 9.98 -1.66 10.87
CA ARG A 58 9.78 -1.30 12.29
C ARG A 58 8.37 -0.80 12.60
N LEU A 59 7.72 -0.12 11.65
CA LEU A 59 6.35 0.35 11.84
C LEU A 59 5.39 -0.82 12.09
N PHE A 60 5.58 -1.93 11.39
CA PHE A 60 4.74 -3.11 11.54
C PHE A 60 5.10 -3.94 12.77
N THR A 61 6.36 -3.89 13.23
CA THR A 61 6.77 -4.56 14.48
C THR A 61 6.32 -3.81 15.72
N GLU A 62 6.38 -2.48 15.69
CA GLU A 62 6.10 -1.59 16.83
C GLU A 62 4.63 -1.15 16.94
N SER A 63 3.84 -1.32 15.87
CA SER A 63 2.40 -1.07 15.89
C SER A 63 1.60 -2.37 15.90
N ASP A 64 0.40 -2.30 16.48
CA ASP A 64 -0.55 -3.41 16.57
C ASP A 64 -1.81 -3.16 15.74
N THR A 65 -1.96 -1.95 15.16
CA THR A 65 -3.06 -1.63 14.24
C THR A 65 -2.57 -0.87 13.01
N VAL A 66 -3.30 -1.02 11.89
CA VAL A 66 -3.04 -0.24 10.67
C VAL A 66 -3.26 1.26 10.90
N SER A 67 -4.18 1.62 11.79
CA SER A 67 -4.44 3.02 12.16
C SER A 67 -3.22 3.70 12.80
N GLU A 68 -2.51 3.01 13.69
CA GLU A 68 -1.25 3.50 14.28
C GLU A 68 -0.17 3.71 13.22
N ILE A 69 0.00 2.71 12.33
CA ILE A 69 0.95 2.81 11.21
C ILE A 69 0.62 4.04 10.36
N MET A 70 -0.65 4.23 10.02
CA MET A 70 -1.10 5.39 9.24
C MET A 70 -0.84 6.70 9.97
N GLN A 71 -1.05 6.78 11.28
CA GLN A 71 -0.73 7.98 12.08
C GLN A 71 0.76 8.31 12.05
N VAL A 72 1.62 7.32 12.33
CA VAL A 72 3.08 7.51 12.34
C VAL A 72 3.58 7.93 10.97
N VAL A 73 3.13 7.26 9.90
CA VAL A 73 3.58 7.57 8.54
C VAL A 73 3.08 8.93 8.08
N SER A 74 1.84 9.27 8.41
CA SER A 74 1.26 10.56 8.02
C SER A 74 1.93 11.72 8.76
N PHE A 75 2.30 11.51 10.03
CA PHE A 75 3.13 12.47 10.76
C PHE A 75 4.51 12.65 10.12
N ARG A 76 5.19 11.54 9.78
CA ARG A 76 6.51 11.58 9.12
C ARG A 76 6.49 12.26 7.76
N GLN A 77 5.41 12.09 6.99
CA GLN A 77 5.28 12.60 5.63
C GLN A 77 4.48 13.91 5.53
N ASN A 78 4.06 14.47 6.68
CA ASN A 78 3.19 15.65 6.76
C ASN A 78 1.89 15.52 5.93
N ILE A 79 1.31 14.31 5.91
CA ILE A 79 0.07 13.98 5.22
C ILE A 79 -1.10 14.17 6.17
N SER A 80 -2.17 14.81 5.70
CA SER A 80 -3.42 14.90 6.46
C SER A 80 -4.30 13.69 6.16
N ILE A 81 -4.43 12.77 7.13
CA ILE A 81 -5.26 11.54 6.97
C ILE A 81 -6.74 11.89 6.74
N GLU A 82 -7.20 13.03 7.26
CA GLU A 82 -8.59 13.44 7.22
C GLU A 82 -9.04 14.01 5.87
N LYS A 83 -8.13 14.21 4.91
CA LYS A 83 -8.44 14.82 3.63
C LYS A 83 -7.97 13.97 2.45
N GLY A 84 -8.92 13.65 1.57
CA GLY A 84 -8.67 12.99 0.31
C GLY A 84 -8.59 11.47 0.39
N ARG A 85 -8.41 10.84 -0.77
CA ARG A 85 -8.18 9.41 -0.91
C ARG A 85 -6.69 9.11 -0.75
N ILE A 86 -6.38 8.14 0.10
CA ILE A 86 -5.01 7.70 0.34
C ILE A 86 -4.82 6.30 -0.23
N LEU A 87 -3.77 6.11 -1.01
CA LEU A 87 -3.30 4.79 -1.40
C LEU A 87 -2.12 4.38 -0.52
N LEU A 88 -2.31 3.33 0.29
CA LEU A 88 -1.24 2.66 0.99
C LEU A 88 -0.76 1.47 0.16
N PHE A 89 0.51 1.47 -0.21
CA PHE A 89 1.18 0.36 -0.88
C PHE A 89 2.29 -0.20 0.01
N ILE A 90 2.21 -1.50 0.28
CA ILE A 90 3.18 -2.25 1.08
C ILE A 90 3.91 -3.20 0.14
N ASP A 91 5.16 -2.88 -0.19
CA ASP A 91 6.00 -3.69 -1.05
C ASP A 91 6.79 -4.73 -0.24
N GLU A 92 7.07 -5.87 -0.88
CA GLU A 92 7.80 -7.00 -0.28
C GLU A 92 7.23 -7.43 1.09
N ILE A 93 5.89 -7.42 1.23
CA ILE A 93 5.19 -7.70 2.50
C ILE A 93 5.54 -9.05 3.14
N GLN A 94 5.95 -10.03 2.32
CA GLN A 94 6.36 -11.35 2.81
C GLN A 94 7.61 -11.32 3.70
N THR A 95 8.37 -10.22 3.67
CA THR A 95 9.55 -10.01 4.52
C THR A 95 9.16 -9.86 6.00
N GLU A 96 7.93 -9.42 6.31
CA GLU A 96 7.46 -9.24 7.69
C GLU A 96 6.12 -9.99 7.91
N PRO A 97 6.14 -11.18 8.52
CA PRO A 97 4.93 -11.96 8.80
C PRO A 97 3.90 -11.22 9.65
N LYS A 98 4.32 -10.36 10.59
CA LYS A 98 3.39 -9.57 11.42
C LYS A 98 2.55 -8.61 10.56
N ALA A 99 3.14 -8.03 9.50
CA ALA A 99 2.43 -7.17 8.57
C ALA A 99 1.29 -7.90 7.85
N VAL A 100 1.49 -9.17 7.47
CA VAL A 100 0.45 -9.99 6.85
C VAL A 100 -0.69 -10.28 7.82
N ALA A 101 -0.38 -10.50 9.10
CA ALA A 101 -1.39 -10.75 10.13
C ALA A 101 -2.29 -9.54 10.40
N LEU A 102 -1.72 -8.33 10.36
CA LEU A 102 -2.45 -7.06 10.57
C LEU A 102 -3.44 -6.71 9.46
N LEU A 103 -3.31 -7.33 8.28
CA LEU A 103 -4.19 -7.09 7.12
C LEU A 103 -5.33 -8.11 6.99
N ARG A 104 -5.48 -9.02 7.98
CA ARG A 104 -6.56 -10.02 8.03
C ARG A 104 -7.75 -9.48 8.80
#